data_AF-A0A943MUZ7-F1
#
_entry.id   AF-A0A943MUZ7-F1
#
_cell.length_a   1.000
_cell.length_b   1.000
_cell.length_c   1.000
_cell.angle_alpha   90.00
_cell.angle_beta   90.00
_cell.angle_gamma   90.00
#
_symmetry.space_group_name_H-M   'P 1'
#
loop_
_entity.id
_entity.type
_entity.pdbx_description
1 polymer ?
#
loop_
_entity_poly.entity_id
_entity_poly.type
_entity_poly.pdbx_seq_one_letter_code
_entity_poly.pdbx_strand_id
1 'polypeptide(L)'
;MIEPQRTYCFARILTREKILTPTAYAYRTKGGRNSALNLDKPYTRSGSTVAGILEHEEYIGNTINCRTYTPSFKNKKSLLNPPDKILRFGGTHEPLIDLDTWEIVQRVR
;
A
#
# COMPACT_ATOMS: atom_id res chain seq x y z
N MET A 1 2.89 -10.49 14.14
CA MET A 1 3.67 -9.25 13.90
C MET A 1 4.97 -9.68 13.23
N ILE A 2 5.16 -9.49 11.92
CA ILE A 2 6.53 -9.61 11.37
C ILE A 2 7.39 -8.58 12.06
N GLU A 3 8.53 -9.04 12.52
CA GLU A 3 9.68 -8.21 12.81
C GLU A 3 9.95 -7.22 11.65
N PRO A 4 9.97 -5.90 11.90
CA PRO A 4 10.15 -4.85 10.89
C PRO A 4 11.46 -4.95 10.08
N GLN A 5 12.35 -5.87 10.48
CA GLN A 5 13.62 -6.18 9.84
C GLN A 5 13.46 -6.70 8.40
N ARG A 6 12.42 -7.49 8.10
CA ARG A 6 12.30 -8.19 6.78
C ARG A 6 11.78 -7.29 5.66
N THR A 7 10.80 -6.42 5.94
CA THR A 7 10.30 -5.43 4.96
C THR A 7 11.32 -4.32 4.71
N TYR A 8 12.18 -4.03 5.71
CA TYR A 8 13.30 -3.11 5.55
C TYR A 8 14.34 -3.63 4.55
N CYS A 9 14.59 -4.94 4.48
CA CYS A 9 15.46 -5.54 3.47
C CYS A 9 14.94 -5.29 2.04
N PHE A 10 13.64 -5.49 1.79
CA PHE A 10 13.05 -5.22 0.49
C PHE A 10 13.10 -3.73 0.14
N ALA A 11 12.80 -2.85 1.10
CA ALA A 11 12.92 -1.40 0.92
C ALA A 11 14.34 -0.99 0.52
N ARG A 12 15.37 -1.58 1.15
CA ARG A 12 16.78 -1.34 0.80
C ARG A 12 17.12 -1.80 -0.62
N ILE A 13 16.58 -2.94 -1.06
CA ILE A 13 16.76 -3.44 -2.43
C ILE A 13 16.16 -2.46 -3.43
N LEU A 14 14.91 -2.02 -3.22
CA LEU A 14 14.26 -1.05 -4.11
C LEU A 14 15.05 0.26 -4.23
N THR A 15 15.64 0.73 -3.12
CA THR A 15 16.50 1.92 -3.11
C THR A 15 17.81 1.68 -3.85
N ARG A 16 18.43 0.50 -3.72
CA ARG A 16 19.65 0.12 -4.45
C ARG A 16 19.42 0.04 -5.96
N GLU A 17 18.29 -0.53 -6.37
CA GLU A 17 17.85 -0.61 -7.78
C GLU A 17 17.40 0.76 -8.34
N LYS A 18 17.43 1.83 -7.53
CA LYS A 18 17.01 3.19 -7.90
C LYS A 18 15.61 3.25 -8.49
N ILE A 19 14.69 2.46 -7.92
CA ILE A 19 13.28 2.50 -8.29
C ILE A 19 12.64 3.74 -7.63
N LEU A 20 12.06 4.62 -8.46
CA LEU A 20 11.44 5.86 -7.97
C LEU A 20 10.28 5.58 -7.00
N THR A 21 10.12 6.45 -6.01
CA THR A 21 8.87 6.49 -5.22
C THR A 21 7.69 6.93 -6.10
N PRO A 22 6.44 6.57 -5.77
CA PRO A 22 5.30 6.90 -6.62
C PRO A 22 5.10 8.42 -6.68
N THR A 23 5.40 9.11 -5.58
CA THR A 23 5.39 10.57 -5.49
C THR A 23 6.50 11.20 -6.34
N ALA A 24 7.72 10.69 -6.30
CA ALA A 24 8.82 11.19 -7.14
C ALA A 24 8.56 10.90 -8.63
N TYR A 25 8.02 9.73 -8.96
CA TYR A 25 7.62 9.37 -10.33
C TYR A 25 6.52 10.29 -10.86
N ALA A 26 5.46 10.51 -10.08
CA ALA A 26 4.37 11.41 -10.45
C ALA A 26 4.83 12.85 -10.62
N TYR A 27 5.75 13.33 -9.77
CA TYR A 27 6.34 14.65 -9.92
C TYR A 27 7.14 14.77 -11.23
N ARG A 28 7.98 13.78 -11.55
CA ARG A 28 8.81 13.79 -12.77
C ARG A 28 8.00 13.67 -14.06
N THR A 29 6.90 12.93 -14.04
CA THR A 29 6.09 12.66 -15.24
C THR A 29 4.95 13.65 -15.44
N LYS A 30 4.28 14.05 -14.36
CA LYS A 30 3.04 14.85 -14.40
C LYS A 30 3.16 16.21 -13.71
N GLY A 31 4.31 16.52 -13.09
CA GLY A 31 4.51 17.77 -12.35
C GLY A 31 3.73 17.89 -11.03
N GLY A 32 3.07 16.81 -10.59
CA GLY A 32 2.23 16.81 -9.38
C GLY A 32 3.06 16.91 -8.10
N ARG A 33 2.78 17.91 -7.26
CA ARG A 33 3.41 18.07 -5.94
C ARG A 33 2.54 17.39 -4.88
N ASN A 34 3.13 16.45 -4.15
CA ASN A 34 2.52 15.79 -3.00
C ASN A 34 3.23 16.23 -1.71
N SER A 35 2.51 16.29 -0.58
CA SER A 35 3.10 16.61 0.73
C SER A 35 4.21 15.62 1.13
N ALA A 36 4.12 14.38 0.67
CA ALA A 36 5.14 13.34 0.91
C ALA A 36 6.25 13.32 -0.17
N LEU A 37 6.36 14.35 -1.02
CA LEU A 37 7.43 14.45 -2.02
C LEU A 37 8.74 14.80 -1.32
N ASN A 38 9.74 13.94 -1.48
CA ASN A 38 11.10 14.20 -1.04
C ASN A 38 12.05 14.03 -2.24
N LEU A 39 12.62 15.15 -2.70
CA LEU A 39 13.53 15.18 -3.86
C LEU A 39 14.96 14.83 -3.49
N ASP A 40 15.35 14.96 -2.22
CA ASP A 40 16.68 14.58 -1.73
C ASP A 40 16.85 13.05 -1.66
N LYS A 41 15.75 12.33 -1.44
CA LYS A 41 15.70 10.87 -1.33
C LYS A 41 14.60 10.27 -2.22
N PRO A 42 14.68 10.40 -3.55
CA PRO A 42 13.59 10.05 -4.47
C PRO A 42 13.39 8.53 -4.66
N TYR A 43 14.30 7.71 -4.12
CA TYR A 43 14.29 6.24 -4.23
C TYR A 43 14.03 5.54 -2.88
N THR A 44 13.94 6.29 -1.78
CA THR A 44 13.85 5.70 -0.44
C THR A 44 12.40 5.35 -0.12
N ARG A 45 12.14 4.07 0.13
CA ARG A 45 10.85 3.57 0.64
C ARG A 45 11.00 3.23 2.12
N SER A 46 9.97 3.48 2.93
CA SER A 46 9.95 2.94 4.30
C SER A 46 9.48 1.47 4.26
N GLY A 47 9.95 0.68 5.23
CA GLY A 47 9.45 -0.70 5.41
C GLY A 47 7.94 -0.75 5.67
N SER A 48 7.38 0.31 6.30
CA SER A 48 5.93 0.45 6.49
C SER A 48 5.16 0.64 5.18
N THR A 49 5.70 1.39 4.22
CA THR A 49 5.08 1.51 2.89
C THR A 49 5.10 0.19 2.15
N VAL A 50 6.21 -0.55 2.22
CA VAL A 50 6.31 -1.88 1.60
C VAL A 50 5.32 -2.85 2.25
N ALA A 51 5.22 -2.84 3.58
CA ALA A 51 4.25 -3.67 4.31
C ALA A 51 2.80 -3.36 3.90
N GLY A 52 2.46 -2.07 3.80
CA GLY A 52 1.14 -1.63 3.34
C GLY A 52 0.83 -2.14 1.94
N ILE A 53 1.78 -2.00 1.00
CA ILE A 53 1.64 -2.53 -0.37
C ILE A 53 1.31 -4.02 -0.32
N LEU A 54 2.11 -4.83 0.36
CA LEU A 54 1.94 -6.28 0.39
C LEU A 54 0.65 -6.75 1.10
N GLU A 55 0.00 -5.90 1.89
CA GLU A 55 -1.25 -6.21 2.60
C GLU A 55 -2.51 -6.03 1.74
N HIS A 56 -2.41 -5.37 0.59
CA HIS A 56 -3.57 -5.10 -0.26
C HIS A 56 -4.07 -6.38 -0.97
N GLU A 57 -5.26 -6.85 -0.58
CA GLU A 57 -6.02 -7.92 -1.26
C GLU A 57 -6.43 -7.51 -2.70
N GLU A 58 -6.31 -6.23 -3.07
CA GLU A 58 -6.63 -5.76 -4.42
C GLU A 58 -5.80 -6.43 -5.52
N TYR A 59 -4.61 -6.94 -5.18
CA TYR A 59 -3.72 -7.55 -6.16
C TYR A 59 -4.19 -8.94 -6.63
N ILE A 60 -5.04 -9.62 -5.87
CA ILE A 60 -5.65 -10.90 -6.27
C ILE A 60 -6.97 -10.71 -7.05
N GLY A 61 -7.25 -9.49 -7.54
CA GLY A 61 -8.45 -9.19 -8.33
C GLY A 61 -9.68 -8.82 -7.48
N ASN A 62 -9.50 -8.63 -6.18
CA ASN A 62 -10.60 -8.26 -5.28
C ASN A 62 -10.76 -6.74 -5.17
N THR A 63 -11.98 -6.27 -4.92
CA THR A 63 -12.23 -4.87 -4.59
C THR A 63 -12.67 -4.75 -3.13
N ILE A 64 -11.91 -3.96 -2.35
CA ILE A 64 -12.26 -3.62 -0.96
C ILE A 64 -12.70 -2.16 -0.88
N ASN A 65 -13.96 -1.97 -0.50
CA ASN A 65 -14.58 -0.66 -0.31
C ASN A 65 -14.89 -0.40 1.18
N CYS A 66 -15.10 0.88 1.51
CA CYS A 66 -15.55 1.31 2.84
C CYS A 66 -14.59 0.92 3.99
N ARG A 67 -13.26 0.98 3.78
CA ARG A 67 -12.26 0.72 4.82
C ARG A 67 -12.31 1.69 6.00
N THR A 68 -12.70 2.94 5.73
CA THR A 68 -12.76 4.00 6.72
C THR A 68 -14.09 4.71 6.67
N TYR A 69 -14.50 5.27 7.80
CA TYR A 69 -15.69 6.12 7.91
C TYR A 69 -15.36 7.41 8.66
N THR A 70 -16.18 8.42 8.40
CA THR A 70 -16.15 9.69 9.12
C THR A 70 -17.32 9.70 10.11
N PRO A 71 -17.09 9.78 11.44
CA PRO A 71 -18.14 9.60 12.43
C PRO A 71 -19.31 10.58 12.34
N SER A 72 -19.01 11.82 11.93
CA SER A 72 -20.01 12.84 11.71
C SER A 72 -19.50 13.86 10.71
N PHE A 73 -20.41 14.55 10.02
CA PHE A 73 -20.04 15.59 9.06
C PHE A 73 -19.14 16.69 9.66
N LYS A 74 -19.36 17.04 10.93
CA LYS A 74 -18.57 18.07 11.64
C LYS A 74 -17.18 17.57 12.05
N ASN A 75 -17.00 16.26 12.20
CA ASN A 75 -15.73 15.67 12.59
C ASN A 75 -14.99 15.16 11.36
N LYS A 76 -13.91 15.82 10.95
CA LYS A 76 -13.12 15.41 9.78
C LYS A 76 -12.16 14.24 10.03
N LYS A 77 -12.21 13.59 11.20
CA LYS A 77 -11.38 12.42 11.50
C LYS A 77 -11.89 11.21 10.73
N SER A 78 -10.98 10.57 9.99
CA SER A 78 -11.22 9.28 9.36
C SER A 78 -10.86 8.16 10.33
N LEU A 79 -11.81 7.28 10.64
CA LEU A 79 -11.64 6.11 11.51
C LEU A 79 -11.79 4.82 10.69
N LEU A 80 -11.17 3.73 11.15
CA LEU A 80 -11.29 2.41 10.51
C LEU A 80 -12.69 1.83 10.75
N ASN A 81 -13.31 1.30 9.70
CA ASN A 81 -14.56 0.55 9.84
C ASN A 81 -14.29 -0.82 10.46
N PRO A 82 -15.25 -1.35 11.25
CA PRO A 82 -15.19 -2.73 11.69
C PRO A 82 -15.37 -3.68 10.48
N PRO A 83 -14.92 -4.94 10.57
CA PRO A 83 -14.88 -5.85 9.41
C PRO A 83 -16.23 -6.10 8.72
N ASP A 84 -17.33 -6.05 9.48
CA ASP A 84 -18.70 -6.22 9.00
C ASP A 84 -19.16 -5.09 8.06
N LYS A 85 -18.57 -3.89 8.18
CA LYS A 85 -18.89 -2.73 7.34
C LYS A 85 -17.94 -2.59 6.14
N ILE A 86 -16.88 -3.39 6.07
CA ILE A 86 -15.96 -3.40 4.95
C ILE A 86 -16.56 -4.28 3.85
N LEU A 87 -16.81 -3.68 2.70
CA LEU A 87 -17.38 -4.39 1.56
C LEU A 87 -16.25 -5.04 0.75
N ARG A 88 -16.30 -6.37 0.61
CA ARG A 88 -15.32 -7.16 -0.15
C ARG A 88 -16.02 -7.80 -1.35
N PHE A 89 -15.57 -7.46 -2.56
CA PHE A 89 -16.08 -8.03 -3.80
C PHE A 89 -14.97 -8.85 -4.45
N GLY A 90 -15.21 -10.14 -4.67
CA GLY A 90 -14.23 -11.04 -5.29
C GLY A 90 -14.20 -10.91 -6.80
N GLY A 91 -13.02 -11.03 -7.42
CA GLY A 91 -12.87 -11.17 -8.88
C GLY A 91 -13.44 -10.00 -9.71
N THR A 92 -13.29 -8.77 -9.23
CA THR A 92 -13.79 -7.57 -9.92
C THR A 92 -12.92 -7.18 -11.11
N HIS A 93 -11.62 -7.49 -11.07
CA HIS A 93 -10.65 -7.21 -12.12
C HIS A 93 -9.61 -8.32 -12.23
N GLU A 94 -8.82 -8.30 -13.31
CA GLU A 94 -7.77 -9.29 -13.53
C GLU A 94 -6.74 -9.23 -12.39
N PRO A 95 -6.42 -10.37 -11.74
CA PRO A 95 -5.43 -10.41 -10.68
C PRO A 95 -4.03 -10.06 -11.22
N LEU A 96 -3.31 -9.21 -10.49
CA LEU A 96 -1.91 -8.91 -10.78
C LEU A 96 -0.98 -10.04 -10.30
N ILE A 97 -1.37 -10.73 -9.23
CA ILE A 97 -0.66 -11.88 -8.64
C ILE A 97 -1.66 -12.99 -8.36
N ASP A 98 -1.19 -14.23 -8.40
CA ASP A 98 -2.00 -15.38 -8.02
C ASP A 98 -2.29 -15.42 -6.51
N LEU A 99 -3.41 -16.07 -6.17
CA LEU A 99 -3.87 -16.20 -4.78
C LEU A 99 -2.84 -16.94 -3.92
N ASP A 100 -2.25 -18.02 -4.44
CA ASP A 100 -1.29 -18.84 -3.71
C ASP A 100 -0.05 -18.04 -3.30
N THR A 101 0.50 -17.24 -4.22
CA THR A 101 1.64 -16.35 -3.96
C THR A 101 1.27 -15.30 -2.93
N TRP A 102 0.07 -14.71 -3.01
CA TRP A 102 -0.37 -13.74 -2.03
C TRP A 102 -0.53 -14.37 -0.63
N GLU A 103 -1.13 -15.55 -0.54
CA GLU A 103 -1.27 -16.29 0.72
C GLU A 103 0.10 -16.66 1.32
N ILE A 104 1.08 -17.04 0.49
CA ILE A 104 2.46 -17.28 0.96
C ILE A 104 3.03 -16.01 1.59
N VAL A 105 2.86 -14.85 0.95
CA VAL A 105 3.32 -13.56 1.50
C VAL A 105 2.62 -13.24 2.82
N GLN A 106 1.31 -13.49 2.94
CA GLN A 106 0.57 -13.29 4.19
C GLN A 106 0.95 -14.31 5.28
N ARG A 107 1.28 -15.55 4.92
CA ARG A 107 1.71 -16.59 5.88
C ARG A 107 3.11 -16.34 6.42
N VAL A 108 3.98 -15.76 5.60
CA VAL A 108 5.32 -15.34 6.02
C VAL A 108 5.26 -14.02 6.84
N ARG A 109 4.03 -13.52 7.12
CA ARG A 109 3.74 -12.36 7.96
C ARG A 109 3.67 -12.66 9.47
#